data_AF-A0A259CBW8-F1
#
_entry.id   AF-A0A259CBW8-F1
#
_cell.length_a   1.000
_cell.length_b   1.000
_cell.length_c   1.000
_cell.angle_alpha   90.00
_cell.angle_beta   90.00
_cell.angle_gamma   90.00
#
_symmetry.space_group_name_H-M   'P 1'
#
loop_
_entity.id
_entity.type
_entity.pdbx_description
1 polymer ?
#
loop_
_entity_poly.entity_id
_entity_poly.type
_entity_poly.pdbx_seq_one_letter_code
_entity_poly.pdbx_strand_id
1 'polypeptide(L)' 'MSEESNVRFTEREALFYHNTIRPGKIEIIASKPMATQRDLSLAYSPGVAVPVRAIAENPADAYEYTAKGN' A
#
# COMPACT_ATOMS: atom_id res chain seq x y z
N MET A 1 -16.40 15.77 37.97
CA MET A 1 -15.10 15.09 38.05
C MET A 1 -14.66 14.86 36.62
N SER A 2 -13.96 15.83 36.05
CA SER A 2 -13.46 15.75 34.67
C SER A 2 -12.33 14.73 34.62
N GLU A 3 -12.49 13.68 33.83
CA GLU A 3 -11.38 12.80 33.45
C GLU A 3 -10.33 13.68 32.77
N GLU A 4 -9.16 13.83 33.40
CA GLU A 4 -7.97 14.40 32.77
C GLU A 4 -7.59 13.50 31.60
N SER A 5 -8.04 13.86 30.40
CA SER A 5 -7.56 13.24 29.19
C SER A 5 -6.06 13.53 29.09
N ASN A 6 -5.22 12.49 29.17
CA ASN A 6 -3.77 12.55 29.12
C ASN A 6 -3.26 12.87 27.69
N VAL A 7 -3.91 13.83 27.02
CA VAL A 7 -3.73 14.17 25.61
C VAL A 7 -2.62 15.20 25.51
N ARG A 8 -1.48 14.76 24.97
CA ARG A 8 -0.26 15.58 24.82
C ARG A 8 -0.16 16.27 23.45
N PHE A 9 -1.24 16.90 22.99
CA PHE A 9 -1.23 17.73 21.76
C PHE A 9 -2.36 18.76 21.74
N THR A 10 -2.19 19.81 20.96
CA THR A 10 -3.18 20.85 20.67
C THR A 10 -4.03 20.50 19.45
N GLU A 11 -5.24 21.06 19.37
CA GLU A 11 -6.10 20.90 18.18
C GLU A 11 -5.39 21.32 16.89
N ARG A 12 -4.62 22.42 16.94
CA ARG A 12 -3.85 22.93 15.81
C ARG A 12 -2.79 21.93 15.34
N GLU A 13 -2.11 21.25 16.26
CA GLU A 13 -1.12 20.22 15.92
C GLU A 13 -1.78 19.03 15.23
N ALA A 14 -2.93 18.56 15.71
CA ALA A 14 -3.66 17.47 15.07
C ALA A 14 -4.13 17.86 13.67
N LEU A 15 -4.71 19.06 13.50
CA LEU A 15 -5.14 19.57 12.20
C LEU A 15 -3.96 19.73 11.23
N PHE A 16 -2.84 20.27 11.71
CA PHE A 16 -1.64 20.44 10.90
C PHE A 16 -1.03 19.09 10.48
N TYR A 17 -0.96 18.13 11.40
CA TYR A 17 -0.50 16.76 11.15
C TYR A 17 -1.30 16.09 10.03
N HIS A 18 -2.62 16.26 10.01
CA HIS A 18 -3.48 15.65 8.98
C HIS A 18 -3.50 16.37 7.63
N ASN A 19 -2.98 17.60 7.55
CA ASN A 19 -3.05 18.44 6.35
C ASN A 19 -1.69 18.59 5.62
N THR A 20 -0.58 18.50 6.36
CA THR A 20 0.72 18.94 5.84
C THR A 20 1.47 17.80 5.11
N ILE A 21 2.35 18.17 4.16
CA ILE A 21 3.08 17.28 3.22
C ILE A 21 2.12 16.64 2.21
N ARG A 22 1.22 15.79 2.69
CA ARG A 22 0.16 15.16 1.92
C ARG A 22 -1.01 14.91 2.89
N PRO A 23 -2.21 15.44 2.61
CA PRO A 23 -3.36 15.22 3.49
C PRO A 23 -3.71 13.74 3.65
N GLY A 24 -4.12 13.35 4.86
CA GLY A 24 -4.49 11.99 5.21
C GLY A 24 -3.40 11.21 5.96
N LYS A 25 -3.69 9.94 6.26
CA LYS A 25 -2.78 9.06 7.04
C LYS A 25 -2.21 7.90 6.24
N ILE A 26 -2.93 7.47 5.20
CA ILE A 26 -2.67 6.22 4.50
C ILE A 26 -2.33 6.56 3.06
N GLU A 27 -1.32 5.90 2.53
CA GLU A 27 -1.01 5.88 1.11
C GLU A 27 -0.66 4.46 0.66
N ILE A 28 -0.80 4.22 -0.64
CA ILE A 28 -0.43 2.95 -1.28
C ILE A 28 0.72 3.26 -2.22
N ILE A 29 1.85 2.56 -2.03
CA ILE A 29 3.06 2.72 -2.82
C ILE A 29 3.39 1.36 -3.45
N ALA A 30 3.81 1.37 -4.72
CA ALA A 30 4.29 0.18 -5.39
C ALA A 30 5.51 -0.40 -4.67
N SER A 31 5.50 -1.71 -4.40
CA SER A 31 6.60 -2.42 -3.73
C SER A 31 7.75 -2.84 -4.68
N LYS A 32 7.57 -2.67 -5.99
CA LYS A 32 8.55 -3.00 -7.04
C LYS A 32 8.77 -1.76 -7.94
N PRO A 33 9.97 -1.59 -8.51
CA PRO A 33 10.22 -0.53 -9.50
C PRO A 33 9.24 -0.62 -10.67
N MET A 34 8.78 0.54 -11.15
CA MET A 34 7.88 0.68 -12.32
C MET A 34 8.31 1.86 -13.19
N ALA A 35 9.62 2.11 -13.30
CA ALA A 35 10.17 3.32 -13.92
C ALA A 35 10.47 3.16 -15.42
N THR A 36 10.67 1.92 -15.88
CA THR A 36 11.04 1.63 -17.27
C THR A 36 9.94 0.89 -18.02
N GLN A 37 10.01 0.91 -19.36
CA GLN A 37 9.10 0.10 -20.20
C GLN A 37 9.17 -1.39 -19.85
N ARG A 38 10.37 -1.89 -19.52
CA ARG A 38 10.58 -3.28 -19.10
C ARG A 38 9.86 -3.55 -17.79
N ASP A 39 9.97 -2.65 -16.81
CA ASP A 39 9.29 -2.81 -15.52
C ASP A 39 7.77 -2.83 -15.69
N LEU A 40 7.23 -1.93 -16.52
CA LEU A 40 5.80 -1.89 -16.82
C LEU A 40 5.33 -3.15 -17.54
N SER A 41 6.14 -3.70 -18.45
CA SER A 41 5.84 -4.95 -19.16
C SER A 41 5.82 -6.16 -18.22
N LEU A 42 6.57 -6.12 -17.11
CA LEU A 42 6.56 -7.16 -16.07
C LEU A 42 5.40 -6.97 -15.09
N ALA A 43 5.14 -5.74 -14.66
CA ALA A 43 4.10 -5.42 -13.68
C ALA A 43 2.67 -5.53 -14.24
N TYR A 44 2.50 -5.27 -15.54
CA TYR A 44 1.24 -5.31 -16.26
C TYR A 44 1.34 -6.23 -17.47
N SER A 45 0.57 -5.97 -18.53
CA SER A 45 0.62 -6.77 -19.75
C SER A 45 1.96 -6.57 -20.47
N PRO A 46 2.58 -7.66 -20.98
CA PRO A 46 2.10 -9.05 -20.95
C PRO A 46 2.54 -9.85 -19.70
N GLY A 47 3.50 -9.37 -18.91
CA GLY A 47 4.17 -10.14 -17.84
C GLY A 47 3.25 -10.63 -16.73
N VAL A 48 2.24 -9.84 -16.35
CA VAL A 48 1.25 -10.19 -15.30
C VAL A 48 0.48 -11.48 -15.60
N ALA A 49 0.40 -11.90 -16.87
CA ALA A 49 -0.26 -13.14 -17.24
C ALA A 49 0.43 -14.39 -16.65
N VAL A 50 1.73 -14.33 -16.36
CA VAL A 50 2.50 -15.46 -15.81
C VAL A 50 2.04 -15.82 -14.40
N PRO A 51 2.04 -14.91 -13.40
CA PRO A 51 1.52 -15.24 -12.07
C PRO A 51 0.02 -15.52 -12.10
N VAL A 52 -0.77 -14.91 -12.99
CA VAL A 52 -2.20 -15.24 -13.14
C VAL A 52 -2.41 -16.71 -13.52
N ARG A 53 -1.64 -17.24 -14.47
CA ARG A 53 -1.73 -18.65 -14.87
C ARG A 53 -1.26 -19.59 -13.76
N ALA A 54 -0.17 -19.26 -13.08
CA ALA A 54 0.30 -20.04 -11.92
C ALA A 54 -0.78 -20.13 -10.83
N ILE A 55 -1.44 -19.01 -10.50
CA ILE A 55 -2.54 -18.99 -9.52
C ILE A 55 -3.77 -19.77 -10.02
N ALA A 56 -4.04 -19.74 -11.33
CA ALA A 56 -5.13 -20.53 -11.90
C ALA A 56 -4.87 -22.04 -11.80
N GLU A 57 -3.62 -22.47 -11.95
CA GLU A 57 -3.18 -23.87 -11.78
C GLU A 57 -3.15 -24.27 -10.30
N ASN A 58 -2.66 -23.39 -9.43
CA ASN A 58 -2.60 -23.57 -7.99
C ASN A 58 -3.05 -22.32 -7.22
N PRO A 59 -4.29 -22.28 -6.70
CA PRO A 59 -4.81 -21.11 -5.98
C PRO A 59 -4.00 -20.70 -4.74
N ALA A 60 -3.21 -21.61 -4.14
CA ALA A 60 -2.36 -21.29 -3.00
C ALA A 60 -1.23 -20.31 -3.36
N ASP A 61 -0.79 -20.27 -4.62
CA ASP A 61 0.28 -19.38 -5.10
C ASP A 61 -0.11 -17.90 -5.01
N ALA A 62 -1.39 -17.59 -4.78
CA ALA A 62 -1.83 -16.22 -4.50
C ALA A 62 -1.13 -15.62 -3.27
N TYR A 63 -0.73 -16.45 -2.29
CA TYR A 63 0.01 -15.99 -1.11
C TYR A 63 1.49 -15.70 -1.40
N GLU A 64 2.05 -16.32 -2.44
CA GLU A 64 3.45 -16.12 -2.86
C GLU A 64 3.60 -14.92 -3.82
N TYR A 65 2.71 -14.82 -4.82
CA TYR A 65 2.85 -13.86 -5.92
C TYR A 65 2.03 -12.58 -5.76
N THR A 66 1.37 -12.38 -4.62
CA THR A 66 0.60 -11.15 -4.35
C THR A 66 0.84 -10.65 -2.94
N ALA A 67 0.32 -9.45 -2.62
CA ALA A 67 0.38 -8.90 -1.28
C ALA A 67 -0.52 -9.63 -0.24
N LYS A 68 -1.25 -10.69 -0.63
CA LYS A 68 -2.21 -11.39 0.23
C LYS A 68 -1.58 -12.04 1.48
N GLY A 69 -0.31 -12.42 1.42
CA GLY A 69 0.39 -13.06 2.53
C GLY A 69 0.88 -12.13 3.65
N ASN A 70 0.70 -10.81 3.49
CA ASN A 70 1.06 -9.80 4.49
C ASN A 70 -0.14 -9.37 5.31
#